data_AF-A0A671RZV8-F1
#
_entry.id   AF-A0A671RZV8-F1
#
_cell.length_a   1.000
_cell.length_b   1.000
_cell.length_c   1.000
_cell.angle_alpha   90.00
_cell.angle_beta   90.00
_cell.angle_gamma   90.00
#
_symmetry.space_group_name_H-M   'P 1'
#
loop_
_entity.id
_entity.type
_entity.pdbx_description
1 polymer ?
#
loop_
_entity_poly.entity_id
_entity_poly.type
_entity_poly.pdbx_seq_one_letter_code
_entity_poly.pdbx_strand_id
1 'polypeptide(L)'
;YYILHPACQNGDHYLGDSEGSFHIIKGNSCRRVTDLSTDSNAVVYKLHPNCQGGDHYFAAHRYFYIIFQEKGTLRVTTDMNLDSDAEVHTLHPDFRDGLYYWELHHIKLFGMCFSFLKPASEWGVEFCHAPYLGKDRRTAVYSVHPDVLNFLPGGLSVTKGPAIGMWENIKTIKNDSNTPVTWQKRITKKVGYNKEKMTQITHNWKIAASASVESGQLAKLIAKLQFSFSAEYGGSHVSTENERWNEATEEEEQLTLNLKPHESVYLWQYKLGLGQESVLFCRDLKITSEPNPPTEVPLPPAQP
;
A
#
# COMPACT_ATOMS: atom_id res chain seq x y z
N TYR A 1 24.05 -10.66 -9.61
CA TYR A 1 22.99 -10.51 -8.60
C TYR A 1 23.66 -10.32 -7.26
N TYR A 2 23.56 -9.14 -6.66
CA TYR A 2 24.02 -8.94 -5.28
C TYR A 2 22.84 -9.26 -4.36
N ILE A 3 22.92 -10.39 -3.68
CA ILE A 3 21.94 -10.80 -2.68
C ILE A 3 22.34 -10.11 -1.37
N LEU A 4 21.40 -9.42 -0.72
CA LEU A 4 21.63 -8.87 0.61
C LEU A 4 21.96 -10.00 1.58
N HIS A 5 22.94 -9.82 2.45
CA HIS A 5 23.24 -10.78 3.50
C HIS A 5 21.98 -11.01 4.36
N PRO A 6 21.67 -12.24 4.82
CA PRO A 6 20.46 -12.51 5.60
C PRO A 6 20.28 -11.60 6.84
N ALA A 7 21.39 -11.22 7.50
CA ALA A 7 21.36 -10.31 8.64
C ALA A 7 21.05 -8.85 8.28
N CYS A 8 21.17 -8.48 7.00
CA CYS A 8 20.91 -7.16 6.44
C CYS A 8 19.52 -7.06 5.79
N GLN A 9 18.69 -8.11 5.87
CA GLN A 9 17.33 -8.14 5.31
C GLN A 9 16.29 -7.77 6.37
N ASN A 10 15.12 -7.29 5.91
CA ASN A 10 13.95 -7.02 6.74
C ASN A 10 14.23 -6.05 7.90
N GLY A 11 14.98 -4.98 7.60
CA GLY A 11 15.04 -3.79 8.43
C GLY A 11 13.80 -2.92 8.21
N ASP A 12 13.40 -2.20 9.24
CA ASP A 12 12.29 -1.25 9.18
C ASP A 12 12.71 0.00 8.41
N HIS A 13 13.98 0.41 8.55
CA HIS A 13 14.56 1.50 7.77
C HIS A 13 15.98 1.19 7.31
N TYR A 14 16.32 1.70 6.12
CA TYR A 14 17.65 1.62 5.52
C TYR A 14 18.12 3.01 5.14
N LEU A 15 19.32 3.38 5.58
CA LEU A 15 19.91 4.67 5.24
C LEU A 15 21.44 4.54 5.07
N GLY A 16 21.97 5.18 4.04
CA GLY A 16 23.41 5.31 3.84
C GLY A 16 23.90 6.64 4.41
N ASP A 17 25.05 6.66 5.09
CA ASP A 17 25.70 7.90 5.48
C ASP A 17 26.68 8.39 4.39
N SER A 18 27.19 9.62 4.54
CA SER A 18 28.18 10.16 3.59
C SER A 18 29.56 9.51 3.68
N GLU A 19 29.82 8.68 4.69
CA GLU A 19 31.08 7.96 4.89
C GLU A 19 31.08 6.57 4.25
N GLY A 20 29.95 6.16 3.64
CA GLY A 20 29.81 4.88 2.96
C GLY A 20 29.35 3.73 3.87
N SER A 21 28.86 4.03 5.08
CA SER A 21 28.17 3.03 5.91
C SER A 21 26.68 2.99 5.60
N PHE A 22 26.11 1.80 5.67
CA PHE A 22 24.67 1.55 5.68
C PHE A 22 24.23 1.26 7.11
N HIS A 23 23.16 1.93 7.52
CA HIS A 23 22.47 1.70 8.79
C HIS A 23 21.15 1.00 8.50
N ILE A 24 20.89 -0.07 9.25
CA ILE A 24 19.70 -0.89 9.15
C ILE A 24 19.03 -0.86 10.52
N ILE A 25 17.92 -0.15 10.62
CA ILE A 25 17.15 -0.03 11.85
C ILE A 25 16.14 -1.17 11.88
N LYS A 26 16.07 -1.85 13.02
CA LYS A 26 15.08 -2.90 13.28
C LYS A 26 14.62 -2.83 14.73
N GLY A 27 13.36 -2.46 14.92
CA GLY A 27 12.80 -2.05 16.20
C GLY A 27 13.67 -0.97 16.85
N ASN A 28 14.18 -1.26 18.05
CA ASN A 28 14.95 -0.31 18.84
C ASN A 28 16.47 -0.48 18.67
N SER A 29 16.93 -1.17 17.63
CA SER A 29 18.35 -1.44 17.37
C SER A 29 18.75 -1.02 15.98
N CYS A 30 20.03 -0.72 15.81
CA CYS A 30 20.63 -0.40 14.52
C CYS A 30 21.83 -1.30 14.27
N ARG A 31 21.90 -1.85 13.06
CA ARG A 31 23.05 -2.54 12.51
C ARG A 31 23.71 -1.66 11.47
N ARG A 32 24.99 -1.37 11.64
CA ARG A 32 25.80 -0.61 10.68
C ARG A 32 26.77 -1.54 9.97
N VAL A 33 26.78 -1.52 8.63
CA VAL A 33 27.69 -2.28 7.76
C VAL A 33 28.25 -1.35 6.68
N THR A 34 29.34 -1.70 6.01
CA THR A 34 29.82 -0.92 4.83
C THR A 34 29.50 -1.61 3.50
N ASP A 35 28.99 -2.84 3.55
CA ASP A 35 28.59 -3.63 2.40
C ASP A 35 27.39 -4.48 2.79
N LEU A 36 26.26 -4.28 2.12
CA LEU A 36 25.00 -4.98 2.42
C LEU A 36 25.02 -6.47 2.07
N SER A 37 26.02 -6.94 1.30
CA SER A 37 26.18 -8.35 0.92
C SER A 37 26.94 -9.18 1.97
N THR A 38 27.50 -8.55 3.01
CA THR A 38 28.20 -9.20 4.12
C THR A 38 27.79 -8.62 5.47
N ASP A 39 28.11 -9.35 6.55
CA ASP A 39 27.92 -8.92 7.94
C ASP A 39 29.22 -8.94 8.76
N SER A 40 30.35 -9.21 8.09
CA SER A 40 31.63 -9.48 8.76
C SER A 40 32.18 -8.30 9.55
N ASN A 41 31.84 -7.07 9.17
CA ASN A 41 32.26 -5.84 9.85
C ASN A 41 31.12 -5.10 10.54
N ALA A 42 30.02 -5.80 10.81
CA ALA A 42 28.83 -5.18 11.37
C ALA A 42 29.07 -4.65 12.79
N VAL A 43 28.61 -3.43 13.02
CA VAL A 43 28.50 -2.86 14.37
C VAL A 43 27.02 -2.79 14.71
N VAL A 44 26.62 -3.46 15.79
CA VAL A 44 25.23 -3.47 16.27
C VAL A 44 25.14 -2.71 17.57
N TYR A 45 24.20 -1.78 17.66
CA TYR A 45 23.96 -0.99 18.86
C TYR A 45 22.46 -0.76 19.07
N LYS A 46 22.07 -0.44 20.31
CA LYS A 46 20.70 -0.02 20.61
C LYS A 46 20.56 1.46 20.30
N LEU A 47 19.43 1.85 19.74
CA LEU A 47 19.09 3.26 19.59
C LEU A 47 18.86 3.85 20.98
N HIS A 48 19.29 5.08 21.20
CA HIS A 48 18.92 5.86 22.37
C HIS A 48 17.38 5.97 22.44
N PRO A 49 16.74 5.97 23.63
CA PRO A 49 15.27 6.05 23.72
C PRO A 49 14.63 7.21 22.94
N ASN A 50 15.31 8.36 22.82
CA ASN A 50 14.81 9.50 22.05
C ASN A 50 14.94 9.33 20.52
N CYS A 51 15.73 8.35 20.08
CA CYS A 51 15.96 8.03 18.67
C CYS A 51 15.16 6.80 18.23
N GLN A 52 14.32 6.23 19.09
CA GLN A 52 13.47 5.07 18.78
C GLN A 52 12.09 5.51 18.28
N GLY A 53 11.48 4.71 17.41
CA GLY A 53 10.09 4.92 16.96
C GLY A 53 9.87 6.13 16.06
N GLY A 54 10.91 6.61 15.37
CA GLY A 54 10.76 7.57 14.28
C GLY A 54 10.04 6.93 13.08
N ASP A 55 9.25 7.72 12.38
CA ASP A 55 8.55 7.31 11.15
C ASP A 55 9.52 7.29 9.96
N HIS A 56 10.52 8.18 9.99
CA HIS A 56 11.58 8.23 8.98
C HIS A 56 12.94 8.57 9.58
N TYR A 57 14.00 7.99 9.00
CA TYR A 57 15.39 8.18 9.39
C TYR A 57 16.26 8.55 8.19
N PHE A 58 17.14 9.53 8.37
CA PHE A 58 18.12 9.99 7.38
C PHE A 58 19.47 10.27 8.07
N ALA A 59 20.55 10.39 7.29
CA ALA A 59 21.95 10.47 7.72
C ALA A 59 22.77 11.49 6.89
N ALA A 60 22.38 12.76 6.91
CA ALA A 60 23.02 13.77 6.07
C ALA A 60 24.27 14.35 6.75
N HIS A 61 25.41 14.37 6.04
CA HIS A 61 26.72 14.76 6.59
C HIS A 61 27.09 13.89 7.81
N ARG A 62 27.33 14.52 8.95
CA ARG A 62 27.61 13.86 10.24
C ARG A 62 26.37 13.71 11.13
N TYR A 63 25.18 14.02 10.61
CA TYR A 63 23.96 14.08 11.40
C TYR A 63 22.95 13.04 10.94
N PHE A 64 22.28 12.45 11.91
CA PHE A 64 21.07 11.68 11.74
C PHE A 64 19.85 12.56 11.95
N TYR A 65 18.86 12.43 11.09
CA TYR A 65 17.60 13.16 11.10
C TYR A 65 16.48 12.16 11.31
N ILE A 66 15.64 12.38 12.31
CA ILE A 66 14.55 11.48 12.69
C ILE A 66 13.25 12.27 12.70
N ILE A 67 12.32 11.89 11.84
CA ILE A 67 10.99 12.50 11.75
C ILE A 67 10.03 11.70 12.60
N PHE A 68 9.33 12.39 13.50
CA PHE A 68 8.19 11.88 14.25
C PHE A 68 6.95 12.64 13.80
N GLN A 69 6.18 12.07 12.88
CA GLN A 69 5.02 12.69 12.24
C GLN A 69 3.92 13.00 13.24
N GLU A 70 3.51 12.02 14.04
CA GLU A 70 2.46 12.20 15.06
C GLU A 70 2.84 13.30 16.08
N LYS A 71 4.12 13.37 16.45
CA LYS A 71 4.64 14.41 17.35
C LYS A 71 4.84 15.76 16.64
N GLY A 72 4.89 15.77 15.31
CA GLY A 72 5.24 16.95 14.52
C GLY A 72 6.65 17.46 14.81
N THR A 73 7.63 16.57 15.03
CA THR A 73 9.01 16.96 15.39
C THR A 73 10.07 16.31 14.51
N LEU A 74 11.11 17.07 14.21
CA LEU A 74 12.36 16.62 13.61
C LEU A 74 13.44 16.60 14.70
N ARG A 75 14.00 15.42 14.98
CA ARG A 75 15.18 15.28 15.82
C ARG A 75 16.43 15.22 14.95
N VAL A 76 17.49 15.88 15.38
CA VAL A 76 18.81 15.84 14.75
C VAL A 76 19.82 15.38 15.80
N THR A 77 20.69 14.43 15.49
CA THR A 77 21.74 13.94 16.42
C THR A 77 22.98 13.51 15.64
N THR A 78 24.16 13.55 16.24
CA THR A 78 25.41 13.03 15.63
C THR A 78 25.62 11.54 15.88
N ASP A 79 24.92 10.94 16.85
CA ASP A 79 25.03 9.52 17.21
C ASP A 79 23.69 8.99 17.73
N MET A 80 23.04 8.10 17.00
CA MET A 80 21.74 7.54 17.41
C MET A 80 21.82 6.57 18.60
N ASN A 81 23.00 6.09 18.99
CA ASN A 81 23.19 5.25 20.19
C ASN A 81 23.20 6.09 21.48
N LEU A 82 23.80 7.28 21.41
CA LEU A 82 24.02 8.17 22.56
C LEU A 82 23.13 9.40 22.56
N ASP A 83 22.48 9.72 21.44
CA ASP A 83 21.73 10.96 21.23
C ASP A 83 22.61 12.21 21.42
N SER A 84 23.84 12.12 20.92
CA SER A 84 24.87 13.16 21.02
C SER A 84 24.49 14.40 20.22
N ASP A 85 24.86 15.58 20.73
CA ASP A 85 24.62 16.89 20.11
C ASP A 85 23.17 17.10 19.63
N ALA A 86 22.21 16.54 20.38
CA ALA A 86 20.85 16.42 19.89
C ALA A 86 20.08 17.74 19.92
N GLU A 87 19.36 18.01 18.83
CA GLU A 87 18.43 19.11 18.69
C GLU A 87 17.04 18.59 18.33
N VAL A 88 16.00 19.30 18.78
CA VAL A 88 14.61 19.02 18.41
C VAL A 88 14.01 20.26 17.80
N HIS A 89 13.50 20.11 16.58
CA HIS A 89 12.85 21.16 15.82
C HIS A 89 11.39 20.80 15.61
N THR A 90 10.51 21.79 15.66
CA THR A 90 9.11 21.60 15.27
C THR A 90 9.03 21.47 13.75
N LEU A 91 8.37 20.43 13.25
CA LEU A 91 8.06 20.30 11.82
C LEU A 91 7.04 21.36 11.43
N HIS A 92 7.31 22.02 10.30
CA HIS A 92 6.34 22.90 9.70
C HIS A 92 5.04 22.11 9.42
N PRO A 93 3.84 22.67 9.66
CA PRO A 93 2.58 21.96 9.43
C PRO A 93 2.46 21.33 8.04
N ASP A 94 2.94 22.01 6.99
CA ASP A 94 2.94 21.48 5.61
C ASP A 94 3.81 20.24 5.39
N PHE A 95 4.70 19.92 6.33
CA PHE A 95 5.65 18.82 6.30
C PHE A 95 5.34 17.82 7.43
N ARG A 96 4.10 17.72 7.90
CA ARG A 96 3.75 16.70 8.90
C ARG A 96 3.36 15.38 8.26
N ASP A 97 2.70 15.44 7.11
CA ASP A 97 1.99 14.29 6.57
C ASP A 97 2.64 13.75 5.28
N GLY A 98 3.96 13.75 5.14
CA GLY A 98 4.65 13.39 3.89
C GLY A 98 5.20 11.95 3.86
N LEU A 99 5.33 11.35 2.68
CA LEU A 99 6.20 10.18 2.48
C LEU A 99 7.59 10.67 2.08
N TYR A 100 8.54 10.57 3.01
CA TYR A 100 9.86 11.16 2.88
C TYR A 100 10.86 10.23 2.21
N TYR A 101 11.69 10.82 1.35
CA TYR A 101 12.77 10.16 0.65
C TYR A 101 14.06 10.95 0.81
N TRP A 102 15.16 10.21 0.68
CA TRP A 102 16.46 10.81 0.62
C TRP A 102 16.84 11.15 -0.81
N GLU A 103 17.33 12.38 -1.04
CA GLU A 103 18.15 12.67 -2.21
C GLU A 103 19.45 13.40 -1.83
N LEU A 104 20.61 12.82 -2.16
CA LEU A 104 21.89 13.54 -2.15
C LEU A 104 21.93 14.43 -3.38
N HIS A 105 21.13 15.50 -3.38
CA HIS A 105 21.12 16.41 -4.51
C HIS A 105 22.39 17.27 -4.47
N HIS A 106 23.38 16.93 -5.29
CA HIS A 106 24.63 17.68 -5.45
C HIS A 106 24.42 18.99 -6.25
N ILE A 107 23.30 19.70 -6.05
CA ILE A 107 23.15 21.03 -6.64
C ILE A 107 24.05 21.98 -5.85
N LYS A 108 25.11 22.44 -6.51
CA LYS A 108 26.15 23.36 -6.01
C LYS A 108 25.62 24.66 -5.37
N LEU A 109 24.32 24.96 -5.48
CA LEU A 109 23.71 26.19 -4.95
C LEU A 109 22.85 26.03 -3.69
N PHE A 110 22.36 24.85 -3.32
CA PHE A 110 21.34 24.72 -2.25
C PHE A 110 21.70 23.81 -1.07
N GLY A 111 22.82 23.08 -1.13
CA GLY A 111 23.14 22.11 -0.08
C GLY A 111 22.20 20.91 -0.11
N MET A 112 22.07 20.20 1.02
CA MET A 112 21.22 19.01 1.14
C MET A 112 19.73 19.40 1.22
N CYS A 113 18.87 18.63 0.53
CA CYS A 113 17.43 18.81 0.53
C CYS A 113 16.72 17.52 0.93
N PHE A 114 15.62 17.66 1.67
CA PHE A 114 14.64 16.61 1.90
C PHE A 114 13.67 16.59 0.72
N SER A 115 13.54 15.43 0.09
CA SER A 115 12.56 15.18 -0.96
C SER A 115 11.39 14.39 -0.36
N PHE A 116 10.16 14.79 -0.63
CA PHE A 116 9.00 14.07 -0.07
C PHE A 116 7.78 14.17 -0.97
N LEU A 117 6.93 13.16 -0.90
CA LEU A 117 5.60 13.18 -1.47
C LEU A 117 4.62 13.71 -0.42
N LYS A 118 4.03 14.87 -0.69
CA LYS A 118 2.95 15.44 0.11
C LYS A 118 1.62 14.88 -0.41
N PRO A 119 0.82 14.19 0.43
CA PRO A 119 -0.50 13.75 0.06
C PRO A 119 -1.41 14.95 -0.16
N ALA A 120 -2.19 14.88 -1.24
CA ALA A 120 -3.36 15.70 -1.56
C ALA A 120 -3.29 17.21 -1.20
N SER A 121 -2.82 18.02 -2.15
CA SER A 121 -3.13 19.45 -2.25
C SER A 121 -4.35 19.68 -3.16
N GLU A 122 -4.66 20.95 -3.45
CA GLU A 122 -5.61 21.33 -4.52
C GLU A 122 -5.30 20.64 -5.87
N TRP A 123 -4.03 20.28 -6.09
CA TRP A 123 -3.52 19.71 -7.35
C TRP A 123 -3.21 18.21 -7.28
N GLY A 124 -3.58 17.54 -6.18
CA GLY A 124 -3.30 16.13 -5.94
C GLY A 124 -1.99 15.89 -5.19
N VAL A 125 -1.30 14.78 -5.45
CA VAL A 125 -0.03 14.45 -4.77
C VAL A 125 1.10 15.30 -5.35
N GLU A 126 1.86 15.96 -4.48
CA GLU A 126 2.96 16.85 -4.84
C GLU A 126 4.31 16.25 -4.43
N PHE A 127 5.29 16.29 -5.32
CA PHE A 127 6.67 15.99 -5.00
C PHE A 127 7.41 17.28 -4.66
N CYS A 128 7.89 17.38 -3.42
CA CYS A 128 8.42 18.60 -2.83
C CYS A 128 9.88 18.45 -2.44
N HIS A 129 10.64 19.55 -2.54
CA HIS A 129 11.99 19.67 -2.02
C HIS A 129 12.06 20.77 -0.97
N ALA A 130 12.68 20.50 0.18
CA ALA A 130 12.92 21.50 1.21
C ALA A 130 14.33 21.32 1.82
N PRO A 131 15.14 22.38 1.95
CA PRO A 131 16.46 22.32 2.59
C PRO A 131 16.35 22.19 4.12
N TYR A 132 15.17 22.49 4.67
CA TYR A 132 14.91 22.45 6.10
C TYR A 132 13.42 22.22 6.37
N LEU A 133 13.10 21.26 7.24
CA LEU A 133 11.71 20.87 7.53
C LEU A 133 11.04 21.67 8.66
N GLY A 134 11.78 22.53 9.38
CA GLY A 134 11.18 23.34 10.45
C GLY A 134 10.55 24.66 9.99
N LYS A 135 10.69 25.03 8.71
CA LYS A 135 10.10 26.25 8.11
C LYS A 135 9.68 25.95 6.68
N ASP A 136 8.58 26.52 6.21
CA ASP A 136 8.20 26.39 4.80
C ASP A 136 9.19 27.14 3.91
N ARG A 137 10.21 26.41 3.46
CA ARG A 137 11.25 26.86 2.54
C ARG A 137 11.33 25.91 1.35
N ARG A 138 10.19 25.49 0.82
CA ARG A 138 10.16 24.64 -0.38
C ARG A 138 10.92 25.33 -1.51
N THR A 139 11.90 24.63 -2.07
CA THR A 139 12.68 25.11 -3.22
C THR A 139 12.07 24.68 -4.53
N ALA A 140 11.27 23.62 -4.54
CA ALA A 140 10.54 23.16 -5.70
C ALA A 140 9.32 22.30 -5.32
N VAL A 141 8.27 22.40 -6.13
CA VAL A 141 7.04 21.61 -6.04
C VAL A 141 6.71 21.12 -7.44
N TYR A 142 6.51 19.81 -7.59
CA TYR A 142 6.22 19.16 -8.86
C TYR A 142 4.96 18.30 -8.74
N SER A 143 4.19 18.19 -9.81
CA SER A 143 3.13 17.18 -9.89
C SER A 143 3.73 15.79 -10.15
N VAL A 144 3.07 14.76 -9.64
CA VAL A 144 3.48 13.38 -9.84
C VAL A 144 2.63 12.75 -10.93
N HIS A 145 3.29 12.11 -11.90
CA HIS A 145 2.58 11.42 -12.96
C HIS A 145 1.74 10.26 -12.39
N PRO A 146 0.46 10.08 -12.82
CA PRO A 146 -0.41 9.02 -12.28
C PRO A 146 0.20 7.61 -12.34
N ASP A 147 0.97 7.30 -13.37
CA ASP A 147 1.60 5.98 -13.49
C ASP A 147 2.67 5.70 -12.43
N VAL A 148 3.33 6.75 -11.92
CA VAL A 148 4.25 6.66 -10.78
C VAL A 148 3.46 6.42 -9.50
N LEU A 149 2.35 7.15 -9.32
CA LEU A 149 1.46 6.93 -8.17
C LEU A 149 0.88 5.52 -8.15
N ASN A 150 0.43 4.99 -9.28
CA ASN A 150 -0.10 3.62 -9.38
C ASN A 150 0.89 2.56 -8.91
N PHE A 151 2.19 2.85 -9.00
CA PHE A 151 3.26 1.94 -8.59
C PHE A 151 3.50 1.96 -7.08
N LEU A 152 3.17 3.06 -6.42
CA LEU A 152 3.36 3.22 -4.99
C LEU A 152 2.22 2.53 -4.22
N PRO A 153 2.52 1.84 -3.11
CA PRO A 153 1.49 1.36 -2.21
C PRO A 153 0.59 2.52 -1.73
N GLY A 154 -0.73 2.36 -1.79
CA GLY A 154 -1.70 3.42 -1.50
C GLY A 154 -1.99 4.35 -2.67
N GLY A 155 -1.11 4.45 -3.67
CA GLY A 155 -1.25 5.42 -4.76
C GLY A 155 -2.35 5.10 -5.77
N LEU A 156 -2.79 3.84 -5.87
CA LEU A 156 -3.99 3.48 -6.65
C LEU A 156 -5.26 4.16 -6.11
N SER A 157 -5.31 4.44 -4.80
CA SER A 157 -6.45 5.14 -4.21
C SER A 157 -6.58 6.58 -4.71
N VAL A 158 -5.45 7.20 -5.06
CA VAL A 158 -5.40 8.57 -5.59
C VAL A 158 -5.88 8.61 -7.04
N THR A 159 -5.51 7.63 -7.86
CA THR A 159 -5.74 7.69 -9.31
C THR A 159 -7.00 6.94 -9.77
N LYS A 160 -7.43 5.92 -9.03
CA LYS A 160 -8.61 5.10 -9.34
C LYS A 160 -9.73 5.29 -8.33
N GLY A 161 -9.42 5.78 -7.13
CA GLY A 161 -10.34 5.84 -6.01
C GLY A 161 -10.06 4.74 -4.99
N PRO A 162 -10.65 4.86 -3.78
CA PRO A 162 -10.40 3.92 -2.69
C PRO A 162 -10.75 2.48 -3.10
N ALA A 163 -10.08 1.52 -2.46
CA ALA A 163 -10.47 0.13 -2.56
C ALA A 163 -11.85 -0.07 -1.93
N ILE A 164 -12.77 -0.63 -2.71
CA ILE A 164 -14.14 -0.89 -2.27
C ILE A 164 -14.52 -2.34 -2.54
N GLY A 165 -15.24 -2.92 -1.58
CA GLY A 165 -15.91 -4.19 -1.77
C GLY A 165 -17.41 -3.98 -1.92
N MET A 166 -18.02 -4.68 -2.86
CA MET A 166 -19.44 -4.54 -3.16
C MET A 166 -20.08 -5.88 -3.51
N TRP A 167 -21.36 -6.00 -3.16
CA TRP A 167 -22.21 -7.10 -3.58
C TRP A 167 -22.90 -6.75 -4.90
N GLU A 168 -22.71 -7.60 -5.91
CA GLU A 168 -23.36 -7.50 -7.21
C GLU A 168 -24.50 -8.52 -7.32
N ASN A 169 -25.70 -8.08 -7.69
CA ASN A 169 -26.80 -9.02 -7.94
C ASN A 169 -26.55 -9.73 -9.28
N ILE A 170 -26.20 -11.01 -9.21
CA ILE A 170 -25.96 -11.82 -10.41
C ILE A 170 -27.21 -12.58 -10.86
N LYS A 171 -28.17 -12.78 -9.95
CA LYS A 171 -29.46 -13.39 -10.29
C LYS A 171 -30.57 -12.94 -9.35
N THR A 172 -31.75 -12.72 -9.92
CA THR A 172 -33.02 -12.65 -9.17
C THR A 172 -33.89 -13.85 -9.58
N ILE A 173 -34.43 -14.55 -8.60
CA ILE A 173 -35.29 -15.72 -8.79
C ILE A 173 -36.62 -15.41 -8.11
N LYS A 174 -37.72 -15.59 -8.85
CA LYS A 174 -39.07 -15.29 -8.38
C LYS A 174 -39.99 -16.47 -8.57
N ASN A 175 -40.89 -16.68 -7.62
CA ASN A 175 -42.03 -17.57 -7.74
C ASN A 175 -43.31 -16.74 -7.76
N ASP A 176 -43.79 -16.39 -8.94
CA ASP A 176 -45.03 -15.60 -9.09
C ASP A 176 -46.31 -16.46 -9.00
N SER A 177 -46.18 -17.76 -8.66
CA SER A 177 -47.30 -18.69 -8.57
C SER A 177 -47.90 -18.77 -7.17
N ASN A 178 -49.10 -19.34 -7.08
CA ASN A 178 -49.77 -19.60 -5.80
C ASN A 178 -49.31 -20.89 -5.11
N THR A 179 -48.36 -21.62 -5.69
CA THR A 179 -47.86 -22.90 -5.17
C THR A 179 -46.35 -22.85 -4.93
N PRO A 180 -45.80 -23.62 -3.98
CA PRO A 180 -44.36 -23.72 -3.81
C PRO A 180 -43.69 -24.25 -5.08
N VAL A 181 -42.51 -23.70 -5.41
CA VAL A 181 -41.72 -24.10 -6.58
C VAL A 181 -40.32 -24.51 -6.13
N THR A 182 -39.90 -25.71 -6.52
CA THR A 182 -38.49 -26.10 -6.46
C THR A 182 -37.79 -25.59 -7.71
N TRP A 183 -36.91 -24.62 -7.53
CA TRP A 183 -36.07 -24.08 -8.58
C TRP A 183 -34.72 -24.81 -8.56
N GLN A 184 -34.36 -25.44 -9.67
CA GLN A 184 -33.08 -26.11 -9.84
C GLN A 184 -32.47 -25.70 -11.18
N LYS A 185 -31.46 -24.82 -11.16
CA LYS A 185 -30.71 -24.45 -12.37
C LYS A 185 -29.24 -24.24 -12.07
N ARG A 186 -28.44 -24.29 -13.13
CA ARG A 186 -27.05 -23.83 -13.08
C ARG A 186 -27.02 -22.31 -13.10
N ILE A 187 -26.18 -21.75 -12.24
CA ILE A 187 -25.83 -20.33 -12.24
C ILE A 187 -24.37 -20.21 -12.64
N THR A 188 -24.08 -19.17 -13.40
CA THR A 188 -22.72 -18.81 -13.78
C THR A 188 -22.26 -17.69 -12.88
N LYS A 189 -21.12 -17.86 -12.22
CA LYS A 189 -20.45 -16.82 -11.44
C LYS A 189 -19.06 -16.56 -12.01
N LYS A 190 -18.56 -15.34 -11.90
CA LYS A 190 -17.21 -14.99 -12.34
C LYS A 190 -16.26 -15.06 -11.15
N VAL A 191 -15.18 -15.83 -11.20
CA VAL A 191 -14.23 -15.94 -10.09
C VAL A 191 -12.83 -15.66 -10.60
N GLY A 192 -12.08 -14.84 -9.87
CA GLY A 192 -10.66 -14.60 -10.13
C GLY A 192 -10.31 -13.14 -10.41
N TYR A 193 -9.08 -12.96 -10.87
CA TYR A 193 -8.42 -11.67 -11.08
C TYR A 193 -8.64 -11.13 -12.49
N ASN A 194 -9.12 -9.89 -12.57
CA ASN A 194 -9.33 -9.17 -13.82
C ASN A 194 -8.01 -8.65 -14.40
N LYS A 195 -7.25 -9.55 -15.02
CA LYS A 195 -5.92 -9.28 -15.59
C LYS A 195 -5.94 -8.18 -16.64
N GLU A 196 -6.96 -8.16 -17.50
CA GLU A 196 -7.11 -7.14 -18.54
C GLU A 196 -7.21 -5.74 -17.91
N LYS A 197 -8.10 -5.57 -16.93
CA LYS A 197 -8.30 -4.28 -16.28
C LYS A 197 -7.04 -3.79 -15.58
N MET A 198 -6.34 -4.67 -14.87
CA MET A 198 -5.08 -4.28 -14.23
C MET A 198 -3.97 -3.99 -15.25
N THR A 199 -3.95 -4.69 -16.38
CA THR A 199 -3.01 -4.38 -17.47
C THR A 199 -3.26 -2.98 -18.03
N GLN A 200 -4.51 -2.52 -18.12
CA GLN A 200 -4.84 -1.15 -18.49
C GLN A 200 -4.33 -0.15 -17.45
N ILE A 201 -4.47 -0.45 -16.15
CA ILE A 201 -3.96 0.41 -15.07
C ILE A 201 -2.43 0.52 -15.11
N THR A 202 -1.74 -0.56 -15.48
CA THR A 202 -0.27 -0.65 -15.47
C THR A 202 0.36 -0.58 -16.86
N HIS A 203 -0.37 -0.13 -17.88
CA HIS A 203 0.06 -0.24 -19.29
C HIS A 203 1.38 0.47 -19.61
N ASN A 204 1.70 1.55 -18.90
CA ASN A 204 2.93 2.32 -19.10
C ASN A 204 4.12 1.83 -18.26
N TRP A 205 3.95 0.77 -17.45
CA TRP A 205 5.04 0.21 -16.67
C TRP A 205 6.01 -0.57 -17.56
N LYS A 206 7.03 0.12 -18.04
CA LYS A 206 8.16 -0.48 -18.78
C LYS A 206 9.23 -0.96 -17.80
N ILE A 207 8.96 -2.08 -17.14
CA ILE A 207 9.92 -2.68 -16.20
C ILE A 207 10.81 -3.64 -16.98
N ALA A 208 12.04 -3.22 -17.26
CA ALA A 208 13.09 -4.10 -17.76
C ALA A 208 13.57 -4.99 -16.61
N ALA A 209 12.76 -5.99 -16.24
CA ALA A 209 13.15 -6.94 -15.21
C ALA A 209 14.16 -7.95 -15.80
N SER A 210 15.37 -7.97 -15.27
CA SER A 210 16.37 -9.02 -15.55
C SER A 210 15.99 -10.37 -14.93
N ALA A 211 15.04 -10.36 -13.99
CA ALA A 211 14.37 -11.53 -13.43
C ALA A 211 12.96 -11.68 -14.02
N SER A 212 12.45 -12.91 -14.11
CA SER A 212 11.16 -13.27 -14.70
C SER A 212 9.94 -12.84 -13.89
N VAL A 213 9.95 -11.64 -13.31
CA VAL A 213 8.72 -11.06 -12.74
C VAL A 213 7.92 -10.54 -13.92
N GLU A 214 7.02 -11.38 -14.44
CA GLU A 214 6.01 -10.92 -15.38
C GLU A 214 5.28 -9.73 -14.73
N SER A 215 5.15 -8.61 -15.46
CA SER A 215 4.51 -7.38 -14.99
C SER A 215 3.13 -7.63 -14.36
N GLY A 216 2.42 -8.67 -14.81
CA GLY A 216 1.16 -9.12 -14.24
C GLY A 216 1.24 -9.60 -12.78
N GLN A 217 2.35 -10.18 -12.33
CA GLN A 217 2.54 -10.58 -10.93
C GLN A 217 2.78 -9.38 -10.02
N LEU A 218 3.50 -8.36 -10.50
CA LEU A 218 3.69 -7.13 -9.74
C LEU A 218 2.38 -6.34 -9.62
N ALA A 219 1.63 -6.20 -10.72
CA ALA A 219 0.31 -5.56 -10.71
C ALA A 219 -0.64 -6.26 -9.72
N LYS A 220 -0.63 -7.60 -9.70
CA LYS A 220 -1.36 -8.41 -8.72
C LYS A 220 -0.94 -8.11 -7.29
N LEU A 221 0.37 -8.07 -7.01
CA LEU A 221 0.88 -7.79 -5.66
C LEU A 221 0.45 -6.40 -5.18
N ILE A 222 0.53 -5.39 -6.04
CA ILE A 222 0.12 -4.03 -5.70
C ILE A 222 -1.39 -3.98 -5.41
N ALA A 223 -2.22 -4.65 -6.21
CA ALA A 223 -3.66 -4.75 -5.95
C ALA A 223 -3.95 -5.45 -4.60
N LYS A 224 -3.27 -6.55 -4.30
CA LYS A 224 -3.35 -7.24 -2.99
C LYS A 224 -3.03 -6.30 -1.84
N LEU A 225 -1.92 -5.57 -1.92
CA LEU A 225 -1.49 -4.62 -0.90
C LEU A 225 -2.52 -3.50 -0.73
N GLN A 226 -3.04 -2.94 -1.83
CA GLN A 226 -4.08 -1.92 -1.77
C GLN A 226 -5.35 -2.41 -1.06
N PHE A 227 -5.77 -3.66 -1.26
CA PHE A 227 -6.92 -4.23 -0.53
C PHE A 227 -6.66 -4.43 0.97
N SER A 228 -5.41 -4.74 1.34
CA SER A 228 -5.03 -4.96 2.74
C SER A 228 -4.87 -3.67 3.56
N PHE A 229 -4.60 -2.54 2.92
CA PHE A 229 -4.43 -1.27 3.62
C PHE A 229 -5.71 -0.85 4.36
N SER A 230 -5.52 -0.07 5.43
CA SER A 230 -6.62 0.60 6.12
C SER A 230 -7.29 1.64 5.21
N ALA A 231 -8.48 2.08 5.60
CA ALA A 231 -9.19 3.16 4.90
C ALA A 231 -8.40 4.47 4.87
N GLU A 232 -7.52 4.70 5.86
CA GLU A 232 -6.60 5.85 5.91
C GLU A 232 -5.71 5.94 4.66
N TYR A 233 -5.23 4.81 4.15
CA TYR A 233 -4.42 4.73 2.93
C TYR A 233 -5.25 4.31 1.70
N GLY A 234 -6.57 4.50 1.77
CA GLY A 234 -7.52 4.20 0.72
C GLY A 234 -7.66 2.70 0.42
N GLY A 235 -7.36 1.85 1.39
CA GLY A 235 -7.61 0.41 1.32
C GLY A 235 -8.93 -0.01 1.94
N SER A 236 -9.25 -1.31 1.81
CA SER A 236 -10.48 -1.93 2.34
C SER A 236 -10.27 -2.74 3.62
N HIS A 237 -9.02 -2.87 4.08
CA HIS A 237 -8.61 -3.63 5.25
C HIS A 237 -9.05 -5.10 5.26
N VAL A 238 -9.02 -5.75 4.08
CA VAL A 238 -9.40 -7.17 3.94
C VAL A 238 -8.23 -8.01 3.49
N SER A 239 -8.19 -9.25 3.96
CA SER A 239 -7.27 -10.28 3.45
C SER A 239 -7.91 -11.01 2.27
N THR A 240 -7.14 -11.14 1.20
CA THR A 240 -7.53 -11.83 -0.04
C THR A 240 -6.72 -13.10 -0.28
N GLU A 241 -6.06 -13.61 0.76
CA GLU A 241 -5.17 -14.79 0.62
C GLU A 241 -5.92 -16.07 0.27
N ASN A 242 -7.18 -16.18 0.67
CA ASN A 242 -8.05 -17.31 0.32
C ASN A 242 -8.75 -17.15 -1.03
N GLU A 243 -8.62 -15.99 -1.67
CA GLU A 243 -9.24 -15.70 -2.96
C GLU A 243 -8.37 -16.15 -4.12
N ARG A 244 -9.02 -16.37 -5.26
CA ARG A 244 -8.34 -16.81 -6.48
C ARG A 244 -7.74 -15.62 -7.22
N TRP A 245 -6.43 -15.66 -7.40
CA TRP A 245 -5.69 -14.63 -8.14
C TRP A 245 -5.23 -15.09 -9.53
N ASN A 246 -5.72 -16.22 -10.03
CA ASN A 246 -5.59 -16.56 -11.44
C ASN A 246 -6.54 -15.70 -12.29
N GLU A 247 -6.35 -15.71 -13.61
CA GLU A 247 -7.21 -14.95 -14.52
C GLU A 247 -8.68 -15.30 -14.33
N ALA A 248 -9.53 -14.27 -14.30
CA ALA A 248 -10.95 -14.42 -14.01
C ALA A 248 -11.62 -15.34 -15.02
N THR A 249 -12.36 -16.33 -14.51
CA THR A 249 -13.06 -17.34 -15.30
C THR A 249 -14.52 -17.42 -14.87
N GLU A 250 -15.37 -17.95 -15.75
CA GLU A 250 -16.75 -18.28 -15.42
C GLU A 250 -16.81 -19.69 -14.85
N GLU A 251 -17.45 -19.85 -13.69
CA GLU A 251 -17.72 -21.12 -13.05
C GLU A 251 -19.22 -21.39 -13.00
N GLU A 252 -19.63 -22.59 -13.38
CA GLU A 252 -21.01 -23.04 -13.19
C GLU A 252 -21.17 -23.71 -11.83
N GLU A 253 -22.21 -23.32 -11.11
CA GLU A 253 -22.64 -23.95 -9.86
C GLU A 253 -24.11 -24.34 -9.98
N GLN A 254 -24.47 -25.56 -9.57
CA GLN A 254 -25.87 -25.98 -9.55
C GLN A 254 -26.50 -25.56 -8.22
N LEU A 255 -27.54 -24.74 -8.28
CA LEU A 255 -28.30 -24.33 -7.10
C LEU A 255 -29.69 -24.95 -7.12
N THR A 256 -30.14 -25.41 -5.96
CA THR A 256 -31.50 -25.91 -5.73
C THR A 256 -32.12 -25.12 -4.59
N LEU A 257 -33.24 -24.44 -4.86
CA LEU A 257 -33.94 -23.57 -3.91
C LEU A 257 -35.42 -23.93 -3.88
N ASN A 258 -36.03 -23.88 -2.69
CA ASN A 258 -37.47 -24.08 -2.54
C ASN A 258 -38.11 -22.71 -2.23
N LEU A 259 -38.90 -22.20 -3.16
CA LEU A 259 -39.54 -20.90 -3.07
C LEU A 259 -41.00 -21.06 -2.66
N LYS A 260 -41.43 -20.29 -1.66
CA LYS A 260 -42.83 -20.13 -1.31
C LYS A 260 -43.58 -19.37 -2.40
N PRO A 261 -44.93 -19.46 -2.43
CA PRO A 261 -45.74 -18.62 -3.29
C PRO A 261 -45.39 -17.14 -3.12
N HIS A 262 -45.24 -16.41 -4.24
CA HIS A 262 -44.93 -14.98 -4.30
C HIS A 262 -43.59 -14.57 -3.67
N GLU A 263 -42.67 -15.51 -3.48
CA GLU A 263 -41.33 -15.24 -2.93
C GLU A 263 -40.34 -14.82 -4.02
N SER A 264 -39.49 -13.84 -3.70
CA SER A 264 -38.34 -13.46 -4.51
C SER A 264 -37.07 -13.64 -3.69
N VAL A 265 -36.04 -14.21 -4.31
CA VAL A 265 -34.70 -14.32 -3.73
C VAL A 265 -33.66 -13.75 -4.68
N TYR A 266 -32.62 -13.21 -4.08
CA TYR A 266 -31.56 -12.45 -4.75
C TYR A 266 -30.23 -13.13 -4.47
N LEU A 267 -29.54 -13.51 -5.54
CA LEU A 267 -28.21 -14.10 -5.50
C LEU A 267 -27.18 -13.00 -5.73
N TRP A 268 -26.33 -12.80 -4.73
CA TRP A 268 -25.30 -11.79 -4.70
C TRP A 268 -23.93 -12.42 -4.77
N GLN A 269 -23.03 -11.80 -5.53
CA GLN A 269 -21.62 -12.14 -5.57
C GLN A 269 -20.79 -10.96 -5.07
N TYR A 270 -19.81 -11.24 -4.21
CA TYR A 270 -18.92 -10.20 -3.71
C TYR A 270 -17.77 -9.95 -4.70
N LYS A 271 -17.41 -8.69 -4.89
CA LYS A 271 -16.25 -8.28 -5.68
C LYS A 271 -15.50 -7.13 -5.03
N LEU A 272 -14.19 -7.09 -5.24
CA LEU A 272 -13.34 -5.96 -4.86
C LEU A 272 -12.95 -5.15 -6.09
N GLY A 273 -12.93 -3.84 -5.92
CA GLY A 273 -12.55 -2.90 -6.95
C GLY A 273 -11.70 -1.75 -6.43
N LEU A 274 -11.05 -1.06 -7.36
CA LEU A 274 -10.31 0.18 -7.15
C LEU A 274 -11.16 1.32 -7.71
N GLY A 275 -11.84 2.05 -6.83
CA GLY A 275 -12.96 2.91 -7.20
C GLY A 275 -13.99 2.15 -8.03
N GLN A 276 -14.25 2.59 -9.25
CA GLN A 276 -15.25 1.95 -10.12
C GLN A 276 -14.76 0.67 -10.81
N GLU A 277 -13.46 0.38 -10.75
CA GLU A 277 -12.86 -0.70 -11.52
C GLU A 277 -12.90 -2.02 -10.76
N SER A 278 -13.66 -3.00 -11.25
CA SER A 278 -13.72 -4.34 -10.65
C SER A 278 -12.46 -5.14 -10.97
N VAL A 279 -11.70 -5.50 -9.93
CA VAL A 279 -10.37 -6.12 -10.05
C VAL A 279 -10.38 -7.58 -9.60
N LEU A 280 -11.12 -7.92 -8.55
CA LEU A 280 -11.18 -9.28 -8.01
C LEU A 280 -12.64 -9.70 -7.83
N PHE A 281 -13.04 -10.78 -8.49
CA PHE A 281 -14.34 -11.40 -8.29
C PHE A 281 -14.19 -12.53 -7.28
N CYS A 282 -14.82 -12.38 -6.12
CA CYS A 282 -14.66 -13.30 -5.00
C CYS A 282 -15.50 -14.56 -5.21
N ARG A 283 -15.10 -15.66 -4.57
CA ARG A 283 -15.74 -16.96 -4.73
C ARG A 283 -17.10 -17.10 -4.03
N ASP A 284 -17.31 -16.29 -2.99
CA ASP A 284 -18.46 -16.41 -2.09
C ASP A 284 -19.74 -15.81 -2.69
N LEU A 285 -20.85 -16.52 -2.46
CA LEU A 285 -22.19 -16.12 -2.85
C LEU A 285 -23.06 -15.95 -1.61
N LYS A 286 -24.01 -15.02 -1.68
CA LYS A 286 -25.01 -14.81 -0.63
C LYS A 286 -26.40 -14.77 -1.24
N ILE A 287 -27.34 -15.48 -0.63
CA ILE A 287 -28.75 -15.50 -1.04
C ILE A 287 -29.55 -14.73 0.00
N THR A 288 -30.34 -13.75 -0.44
CA THR A 288 -31.22 -12.96 0.44
C THR A 288 -32.64 -12.91 -0.09
N SER A 289 -33.61 -12.62 0.77
CA SER A 289 -35.01 -12.35 0.40
C SER A 289 -35.24 -10.88 0.03
N GLU A 290 -34.34 -9.99 0.44
CA GLU A 290 -34.46 -8.55 0.20
C GLU A 290 -33.75 -8.13 -1.09
N PRO A 291 -34.29 -7.14 -1.84
CA PRO A 291 -33.67 -6.60 -3.05
C PRO A 291 -32.44 -5.75 -2.78
N ASN A 292 -32.19 -5.37 -1.53
CA ASN A 292 -31.04 -4.56 -1.16
C ASN A 292 -29.78 -5.44 -1.04
N PRO A 293 -28.60 -4.95 -1.48
CA PRO A 293 -27.36 -5.68 -1.32
C PRO A 293 -27.06 -5.99 0.17
N PRO A 294 -26.47 -7.15 0.48
CA PRO A 294 -25.96 -7.43 1.82
C PRO A 294 -24.95 -6.37 2.28
N THR A 295 -24.86 -6.14 3.59
CA THR A 295 -23.91 -5.18 4.19
C THR A 295 -22.64 -5.83 4.74
N GLU A 296 -22.70 -7.14 5.01
CA GLU A 296 -21.58 -7.90 5.56
C GLU A 296 -20.46 -8.08 4.52
N VAL A 297 -19.22 -7.89 4.95
CA VAL A 297 -18.02 -8.20 4.16
C VAL A 297 -17.65 -9.67 4.40
N PRO A 298 -17.65 -10.53 3.37
CA PRO A 298 -17.39 -11.97 3.54
C PRO A 298 -15.90 -12.30 3.74
N LEU A 299 -15.01 -11.32 3.56
CA LEU A 299 -13.56 -11.49 3.67
C LEU A 299 -13.08 -11.20 5.10
N PRO A 300 -12.09 -11.96 5.61
CA PRO A 300 -11.48 -11.67 6.90
C PRO A 300 -10.68 -10.35 6.85
N PRO A 301 -10.48 -9.68 8.00
CA PRO A 301 -9.65 -8.49 8.06
C PRO A 301 -8.19 -8.80 7.70
N ALA A 302 -7.50 -7.82 7.12
CA ALA A 302 -6.06 -7.92 6.92
C ALA A 302 -5.32 -7.88 8.28
N GLN A 303 -4.29 -8.71 8.43
CA GLN A 303 -3.43 -8.64 9.62
C GLN A 303 -2.36 -7.55 9.42
N PRO A 304 -2.00 -6.82 10.49
CA PRO A 304 -0.89 -5.86 10.47
C PRO A 304 0.46 -6.55 10.32
#